data_AF-A0A351SLQ3-F1
#
_entry.id   AF-A0A351SLQ3-F1
#
_cell.length_a   1.000
_cell.length_b   1.000
_cell.length_c   1.000
_cell.angle_alpha   90.00
_cell.angle_beta   90.00
_cell.angle_gamma   90.00
#
_symmetry.space_group_name_H-M   'P 1'
#
loop_
_entity.id
_entity.type
_entity.pdbx_description
1 polymer ?
#
loop_
_entity_poly.entity_id
_entity_poly.type
_entity_poly.pdbx_seq_one_letter_code
_entity_poly.pdbx_strand_id
1 'polypeptide(L)'
;MIMSSNNKSNLKPGQLLGSLAIMLAALLWSIDGLFIRPQFYILPAELVVFLEHLLGLAILSPFILIFWPKIRALSRKSWLALAWVSIFGGLIGTLFITKAFFSAMDGNVSFATVVILQKLQPIFALLLARLILKERLGKRFYFWAATAIIAGYFIAFGKTGLDWSQIDWRHSGALFAFVAAFAFGSSTVFGKRITNHLDYRAVAALRFGLTSLLALLLLILSGSLSNIGLVSSRQWSLLTLIVMTSGAGAMFIYYFGLRRVPASAATVLELFWPFSAIILDYAFNRNYLNLTQLLALVVLLFAFYQISVSGRLKKMKFSGRVIRGQDKGRVIGFPTANLDKVDIDLPHGIYVVMVNHNGRDYLGLMHFGFKDIFKGEVSLEIFIQNFSEQIYGEKLEVSVLEKIREVKSFASPELLTETIKKDLEVLQRFN
;
A
#
# COMPACT_ATOMS: atom_id res chain seq x y z
N MET A 1 23.59 33.60 14.70
CA MET A 1 22.73 33.22 13.57
C MET A 1 23.34 31.96 12.93
N ILE A 2 23.03 30.78 13.46
CA ILE A 2 23.69 29.53 13.06
C ILE A 2 23.00 29.04 11.78
N MET A 3 23.78 29.00 10.70
CA MET A 3 23.37 28.47 9.41
C MET A 3 22.99 26.98 9.55
N SER A 4 21.74 26.68 9.23
CA SER A 4 21.23 25.33 9.00
C SER A 4 21.94 24.72 7.78
N SER A 5 22.95 23.89 8.04
CA SER A 5 23.64 23.13 6.99
C SER A 5 23.03 21.74 6.81
N ASN A 6 22.83 21.38 5.54
CA ASN A 6 22.60 20.03 4.98
C ASN A 6 21.20 19.43 5.02
N ASN A 7 20.34 20.02 4.18
CA ASN A 7 19.24 19.31 3.52
C ASN A 7 19.79 18.44 2.37
N LYS A 8 20.58 17.39 2.68
CA LYS A 8 20.95 16.39 1.66
C LYS A 8 19.74 15.49 1.39
N SER A 9 19.09 15.74 0.25
CA SER A 9 17.99 14.97 -0.31
C SER A 9 18.43 13.60 -0.84
N ASN A 10 19.19 12.83 -0.05
CA ASN A 10 19.51 11.47 -0.43
C ASN A 10 18.22 10.64 -0.32
N LEU A 11 17.71 10.22 -1.48
CA LEU A 11 16.62 9.26 -1.60
C LEU A 11 17.01 8.02 -0.81
N LYS A 12 16.18 7.58 0.14
CA LYS A 12 16.38 6.27 0.76
C LYS A 12 16.13 5.21 -0.33
N PRO A 13 17.09 4.32 -0.64
CA PRO A 13 16.97 3.37 -1.75
C PRO A 13 15.66 2.57 -1.73
N GLY A 14 15.16 2.23 -0.54
CA GLY A 14 13.90 1.49 -0.38
C GLY A 14 12.63 2.26 -0.78
N GLN A 15 12.58 3.59 -0.63
CA GLN A 15 11.40 4.38 -0.96
C GLN A 15 11.26 4.57 -2.47
N LEU A 16 12.37 4.81 -3.17
CA LEU A 16 12.39 4.91 -4.62
C LEU A 16 11.96 3.57 -5.24
N LEU A 17 12.56 2.47 -4.78
CA LEU A 17 12.19 1.13 -5.23
C LEU A 17 10.71 0.82 -4.97
N GLY A 18 10.18 1.25 -3.80
CA GLY A 18 8.77 1.12 -3.49
C GLY A 18 7.87 1.92 -4.44
N SER A 19 8.27 3.14 -4.78
CA SER A 19 7.52 4.00 -5.71
C SER A 19 7.49 3.42 -7.13
N LEU A 20 8.64 2.95 -7.61
CA LEU A 20 8.77 2.30 -8.92
C LEU A 20 7.89 1.04 -9.00
N ALA A 21 7.82 0.25 -7.93
CA ALA A 21 6.96 -0.91 -7.87
C ALA A 21 5.46 -0.54 -7.98
N ILE A 22 5.01 0.51 -7.29
CA ILE A 22 3.61 0.99 -7.43
C ILE A 22 3.31 1.40 -8.87
N MET A 23 4.21 2.17 -9.50
CA MET A 23 4.03 2.63 -10.89
C MET A 23 4.04 1.45 -11.88
N LEU A 24 4.89 0.44 -11.65
CA LEU A 24 4.91 -0.78 -12.45
C LEU A 24 3.58 -1.57 -12.34
N ALA A 25 3.04 -1.73 -11.12
CA ALA A 25 1.74 -2.36 -10.94
C ALA A 25 0.63 -1.59 -11.67
N ALA A 26 0.65 -0.25 -11.58
CA ALA A 26 -0.31 0.61 -12.28
C ALA A 26 -0.21 0.51 -13.81
N LEU A 27 0.99 0.35 -14.37
CA LEU A 27 1.20 0.06 -15.80
C LEU A 27 0.61 -1.30 -16.20
N LEU A 28 0.79 -2.35 -15.39
CA LEU A 28 0.20 -3.66 -15.68
C LEU A 28 -1.33 -3.60 -15.68
N TRP A 29 -1.92 -2.84 -14.76
CA TRP A 29 -3.36 -2.59 -14.74
C TRP A 29 -3.87 -1.75 -15.91
N SER A 30 -3.04 -0.87 -16.51
CA SER A 30 -3.45 -0.13 -17.70
C SER A 30 -3.55 -1.05 -18.90
N ILE A 31 -2.58 -1.96 -19.07
CA ILE A 31 -2.60 -2.96 -20.15
C ILE A 31 -3.85 -3.85 -20.04
N ASP A 32 -4.15 -4.33 -18.84
CA ASP A 32 -5.32 -5.17 -18.60
C ASP A 32 -6.62 -4.45 -18.92
N GLY A 33 -6.86 -3.29 -18.30
CA GLY A 33 -8.12 -2.54 -18.47
C GLY A 33 -8.39 -2.10 -19.91
N LEU A 34 -7.35 -1.76 -20.68
CA LEU A 34 -7.49 -1.27 -22.05
C LEU A 34 -7.63 -2.39 -23.09
N PHE A 35 -6.89 -3.49 -22.93
CA PHE A 35 -6.70 -4.46 -24.02
C PHE A 35 -7.16 -5.87 -23.69
N ILE A 36 -7.07 -6.30 -22.42
CA ILE A 36 -7.29 -7.70 -22.04
C ILE A 36 -8.69 -7.89 -21.44
N ARG A 37 -9.03 -7.15 -20.38
CA ARG A 37 -10.32 -7.26 -19.69
C ARG A 37 -11.54 -7.06 -20.60
N PRO A 38 -11.55 -6.14 -21.59
CA PRO A 38 -12.66 -6.02 -22.52
C PRO A 38 -12.95 -7.28 -23.33
N GLN A 39 -11.98 -8.19 -23.51
CA GLN A 39 -12.18 -9.47 -24.24
C GLN A 39 -13.06 -10.48 -23.47
N PHE A 40 -13.48 -10.14 -22.26
CA PHE A 40 -14.34 -10.97 -21.41
C PHE A 40 -15.79 -10.48 -21.36
N TYR A 41 -16.16 -9.41 -22.08
CA TYR A 41 -17.46 -8.74 -21.95
C TYR A 41 -18.69 -9.63 -22.20
N ILE A 42 -18.53 -10.75 -22.91
CA ILE A 42 -19.58 -11.74 -23.14
C ILE A 42 -19.83 -12.69 -21.95
N LEU A 43 -18.98 -12.66 -20.92
CA LEU A 43 -19.09 -13.50 -19.73
C LEU A 43 -19.66 -12.70 -18.55
N PRO A 44 -20.31 -13.36 -17.57
CA PRO A 44 -20.67 -12.71 -16.32
C PRO A 44 -19.43 -12.16 -15.60
N ALA A 45 -19.48 -10.91 -15.13
CA ALA A 45 -18.32 -10.26 -14.51
C ALA A 45 -17.86 -10.98 -13.23
N GLU A 46 -18.80 -11.51 -12.44
CA GLU A 46 -18.50 -12.31 -11.25
C GLU A 46 -17.75 -13.62 -11.56
N LEU A 47 -17.98 -14.22 -12.73
CA LEU A 47 -17.23 -15.39 -13.19
C LEU A 47 -15.78 -15.02 -13.48
N VAL A 48 -15.55 -13.93 -14.21
CA VAL A 48 -14.20 -13.44 -14.54
C VAL A 48 -13.42 -13.14 -13.26
N VAL A 49 -14.04 -12.41 -12.33
CA VAL A 49 -13.43 -12.07 -11.03
C VAL A 49 -13.14 -13.31 -10.20
N PHE A 50 -14.07 -14.28 -10.14
CA PHE A 50 -13.86 -15.53 -9.43
C PHE A 50 -12.66 -16.30 -10.00
N LEU A 51 -12.60 -16.51 -11.31
CA LEU A 51 -11.52 -17.26 -11.96
C LEU A 51 -10.16 -16.57 -11.78
N GLU A 52 -10.10 -15.24 -11.96
CA GLU A 52 -8.89 -14.45 -11.73
C GLU A 52 -8.35 -14.64 -10.31
N HIS A 53 -9.23 -14.56 -9.30
CA HIS A 53 -8.81 -14.69 -7.91
C HIS A 53 -8.50 -16.14 -7.52
N LEU A 54 -9.25 -17.12 -8.04
CA LEU A 54 -9.00 -18.54 -7.76
C LEU A 54 -7.64 -18.97 -8.31
N LEU A 55 -7.32 -18.60 -9.56
CA LEU A 55 -6.02 -18.89 -10.17
C LEU A 55 -4.89 -18.14 -9.45
N GLY A 56 -5.11 -16.88 -9.10
CA GLY A 56 -4.14 -16.13 -8.30
C GLY A 56 -3.89 -16.74 -6.92
N LEU A 57 -4.94 -17.26 -6.25
CA LEU A 57 -4.81 -18.02 -5.01
C LEU A 57 -3.96 -19.27 -5.23
N ALA A 58 -4.20 -20.05 -6.29
CA ALA A 58 -3.43 -21.25 -6.57
C ALA A 58 -1.91 -20.94 -6.62
N ILE A 59 -1.53 -19.86 -7.31
CA ILE A 59 -0.13 -19.42 -7.43
C ILE A 59 0.43 -18.90 -6.10
N LEU A 60 -0.34 -18.11 -5.35
CA LEU A 60 0.15 -17.44 -4.14
C LEU A 60 0.01 -18.29 -2.86
N SER A 61 -0.75 -19.38 -2.90
CA SER A 61 -1.02 -20.27 -1.77
C SER A 61 0.23 -20.76 -1.02
N PRO A 62 1.41 -21.00 -1.64
CA PRO A 62 2.60 -21.38 -0.88
C PRO A 62 3.01 -20.33 0.17
N PHE A 63 2.74 -19.05 -0.06
CA PHE A 63 3.05 -18.00 0.91
C PHE A 63 2.16 -18.05 2.16
N ILE A 64 0.94 -18.59 2.06
CA ILE A 64 0.09 -18.81 3.24
C ILE A 64 0.77 -19.83 4.16
N LEU A 65 1.28 -20.92 3.60
CA LEU A 65 1.96 -21.97 4.35
C LEU A 65 3.27 -21.46 4.96
N ILE A 66 4.11 -20.80 4.15
CA ILE A 66 5.41 -20.25 4.58
C ILE A 66 5.24 -19.26 5.73
N PHE A 67 4.20 -18.41 5.69
CA PHE A 67 3.98 -17.37 6.68
C PHE A 67 2.93 -17.72 7.73
N TRP A 68 2.45 -18.97 7.78
CA TRP A 68 1.40 -19.40 8.70
C TRP A 68 1.63 -19.00 10.17
N PRO A 69 2.85 -19.12 10.74
CA PRO A 69 3.10 -18.67 12.11
C PRO A 69 2.85 -17.17 12.32
N LYS A 70 3.13 -16.33 11.31
CA LYS A 70 2.86 -14.88 11.35
C LYS A 70 1.37 -14.59 11.21
N ILE A 71 0.69 -15.35 10.37
CA ILE A 71 -0.73 -15.17 10.04
C ILE A 71 -1.60 -15.47 11.26
N ARG A 72 -1.35 -16.58 11.96
CA ARG A 72 -2.11 -16.93 13.17
C ARG A 72 -1.88 -15.98 14.35
N ALA A 73 -0.76 -15.24 14.32
CA ALA A 73 -0.41 -14.26 15.35
C ALA A 73 -0.96 -12.85 15.06
N LEU A 74 -1.74 -12.67 13.99
CA LEU A 74 -2.32 -11.37 13.65
C LEU A 74 -3.33 -10.91 14.70
N SER A 75 -3.28 -9.61 15.01
CA SER A 75 -4.29 -8.96 15.84
C SER A 75 -5.66 -8.95 15.16
N ARG A 76 -6.74 -8.78 15.94
CA ARG A 76 -8.10 -8.57 15.41
C ARG A 76 -8.17 -7.40 14.43
N LYS A 77 -7.45 -6.31 14.68
CA LYS A 77 -7.40 -5.14 13.79
C LYS A 77 -6.74 -5.48 12.45
N SER A 78 -5.70 -6.32 12.47
CA SER A 78 -5.04 -6.82 11.26
C SER A 78 -5.94 -7.74 10.44
N TRP A 79 -6.69 -8.63 11.09
CA TRP A 79 -7.70 -9.45 10.42
C TRP A 79 -8.83 -8.62 9.80
N LEU A 80 -9.33 -7.60 10.51
CA LEU A 80 -10.32 -6.66 9.96
C LEU A 80 -9.77 -5.88 8.77
N ALA A 81 -8.53 -5.41 8.85
CA ALA A 81 -7.87 -4.75 7.74
C ALA A 81 -7.78 -5.69 6.54
N LEU A 82 -7.33 -6.93 6.73
CA LEU A 82 -7.25 -7.97 5.70
C LEU A 82 -8.62 -8.24 5.06
N ALA A 83 -9.67 -8.44 5.86
CA ALA A 83 -11.03 -8.62 5.37
C ALA A 83 -11.49 -7.42 4.52
N TRP A 84 -11.19 -6.19 4.95
CA TRP A 84 -11.49 -4.98 4.18
C TRP A 84 -10.81 -4.98 2.82
N VAL A 85 -9.52 -5.32 2.76
CA VAL A 85 -8.78 -5.34 1.48
C VAL A 85 -9.32 -6.40 0.53
N SER A 86 -9.78 -7.54 1.05
CA SER A 86 -10.40 -8.61 0.27
C SER A 86 -11.80 -8.25 -0.22
N ILE A 87 -12.62 -7.62 0.62
CA ILE A 87 -14.00 -7.23 0.25
C ILE A 87 -13.98 -6.04 -0.71
N PHE A 88 -13.36 -4.92 -0.33
CA PHE A 88 -13.40 -3.70 -1.13
C PHE A 88 -12.40 -3.74 -2.28
N GLY A 89 -11.15 -4.09 -2.02
CA GLY A 89 -10.15 -4.15 -3.09
C GLY A 89 -10.29 -5.37 -3.98
N GLY A 90 -10.42 -6.55 -3.37
CA GLY A 90 -10.49 -7.82 -4.09
C GLY A 90 -11.82 -8.01 -4.81
N LEU A 91 -12.94 -8.03 -4.09
CA LEU A 91 -14.23 -8.36 -4.66
C LEU A 91 -14.91 -7.15 -5.30
N ILE A 92 -15.33 -6.16 -4.51
CA ILE A 92 -16.18 -5.05 -4.96
C ILE A 92 -15.47 -4.22 -6.02
N GLY A 93 -14.23 -3.80 -5.76
CA GLY A 93 -13.45 -2.98 -6.68
C GLY A 93 -13.25 -3.67 -8.02
N THR A 94 -12.76 -4.91 -8.01
CA THR A 94 -12.50 -5.67 -9.24
C THR A 94 -13.78 -6.03 -9.99
N LEU A 95 -14.86 -6.38 -9.28
CA LEU A 95 -16.16 -6.65 -9.88
C LEU A 95 -16.75 -5.41 -10.54
N PHE A 96 -16.76 -4.29 -9.84
CA PHE A 96 -17.40 -3.09 -10.35
C PHE A 96 -16.60 -2.42 -11.45
N ILE A 97 -15.25 -2.44 -11.40
CA ILE A 97 -14.49 -1.96 -12.55
C ILE A 97 -14.66 -2.88 -13.77
N THR A 98 -14.79 -4.19 -13.57
CA THR A 98 -15.10 -5.13 -14.66
C THR A 98 -16.48 -4.85 -15.25
N LYS A 99 -17.51 -4.66 -14.41
CA LYS A 99 -18.86 -4.28 -14.86
C LYS A 99 -18.89 -2.92 -15.54
N ALA A 100 -18.11 -1.95 -15.07
CA ALA A 100 -18.00 -0.64 -15.71
C ALA A 100 -17.40 -0.74 -17.11
N PHE A 101 -16.33 -1.53 -17.29
CA PHE A 101 -15.76 -1.77 -18.62
C PHE A 101 -16.69 -2.56 -19.53
N PHE A 102 -17.44 -3.55 -19.02
CA PHE A 102 -18.42 -4.28 -19.83
C PHE A 102 -19.57 -3.38 -20.25
N SER A 103 -20.07 -2.55 -19.33
CA SER A 103 -21.07 -1.51 -19.63
C SER A 103 -20.56 -0.53 -20.70
N ALA A 104 -19.25 -0.25 -20.73
CA ALA A 104 -18.66 0.57 -21.78
C ALA A 104 -18.59 -0.13 -23.13
N MET A 105 -18.34 -1.45 -23.16
CA MET A 105 -18.39 -2.27 -24.36
C MET A 105 -19.81 -2.35 -24.95
N ASP A 106 -20.83 -2.34 -24.09
CA ASP A 106 -22.24 -2.30 -24.50
C ASP A 106 -22.70 -0.91 -24.99
N GLY A 107 -21.84 0.10 -24.93
CA GLY A 107 -22.18 1.49 -25.29
C GLY A 107 -23.04 2.23 -24.26
N ASN A 108 -23.31 1.63 -23.10
CA ASN A 108 -24.12 2.22 -22.02
C ASN A 108 -23.41 3.35 -21.27
N VAL A 109 -22.06 3.36 -21.31
CA VAL A 109 -21.24 4.41 -20.72
C VAL A 109 -19.98 4.57 -21.57
N SER A 110 -19.40 5.77 -21.67
CA SER A 110 -18.14 5.90 -22.40
C SER A 110 -16.97 5.31 -21.60
N PHE A 111 -15.98 4.73 -22.29
CA PHE A 111 -14.71 4.32 -21.65
C PHE A 111 -14.04 5.50 -20.92
N ALA A 112 -14.12 6.69 -21.49
CA ALA A 112 -13.63 7.90 -20.84
C ALA A 112 -14.31 8.10 -19.48
N THR A 113 -15.64 8.05 -19.39
CA THR A 113 -16.40 8.21 -18.13
C THR A 113 -15.92 7.23 -17.06
N VAL A 114 -15.71 5.96 -17.41
CA VAL A 114 -15.17 4.95 -16.46
C VAL A 114 -13.79 5.36 -15.95
N VAL A 115 -12.88 5.74 -16.86
CA VAL A 115 -11.51 6.17 -16.52
C VAL A 115 -11.50 7.41 -15.63
N ILE A 116 -12.40 8.34 -15.87
CA ILE A 116 -12.53 9.62 -15.17
C ILE A 116 -12.94 9.40 -13.73
N LEU A 117 -13.99 8.60 -13.53
CA LEU A 117 -14.49 8.31 -12.19
C LEU A 117 -13.45 7.57 -11.35
N GLN A 118 -12.62 6.73 -11.99
CA GLN A 118 -11.47 6.10 -11.33
C GLN A 118 -10.40 7.11 -10.88
N LYS A 119 -10.35 8.34 -11.41
CA LYS A 119 -9.43 9.39 -10.93
C LYS A 119 -9.84 10.00 -9.60
N LEU A 120 -11.03 9.69 -9.08
CA LEU A 120 -11.45 10.11 -7.74
C LEU A 120 -10.77 9.28 -6.64
N GLN A 121 -10.16 8.14 -6.98
CA GLN A 121 -9.51 7.23 -6.04
C GLN A 121 -8.52 7.93 -5.08
N PRO A 122 -7.60 8.81 -5.53
CA PRO A 122 -6.65 9.47 -4.63
C PRO A 122 -7.33 10.35 -3.58
N ILE A 123 -8.51 10.90 -3.86
CA ILE A 123 -9.27 11.72 -2.90
C ILE A 123 -9.70 10.86 -1.71
N PHE A 124 -10.31 9.71 -1.98
CA PHE A 124 -10.74 8.76 -0.95
C PHE A 124 -9.53 8.22 -0.16
N ALA A 125 -8.48 7.82 -0.86
CA ALA A 125 -7.27 7.28 -0.23
C ALA A 125 -6.55 8.30 0.65
N LEU A 126 -6.39 9.56 0.20
CA LEU A 126 -5.74 10.62 1.00
C LEU A 126 -6.55 10.95 2.26
N LEU A 127 -7.89 11.03 2.14
CA LEU A 127 -8.77 11.25 3.28
C LEU A 127 -8.68 10.10 4.28
N LEU A 128 -8.81 8.86 3.82
CA LEU A 128 -8.76 7.68 4.68
C LEU A 128 -7.36 7.46 5.27
N ALA A 129 -6.28 7.73 4.54
CA ALA A 129 -4.92 7.66 5.08
C ALA A 129 -4.71 8.62 6.24
N ARG A 130 -5.29 9.83 6.16
CA ARG A 130 -5.28 10.79 7.26
C ARG A 130 -6.11 10.32 8.45
N LEU A 131 -7.29 9.75 8.23
CA LEU A 131 -8.22 9.37 9.30
C LEU A 131 -7.82 8.05 10.00
N ILE A 132 -7.38 7.06 9.22
CA ILE A 132 -7.16 5.68 9.69
C ILE A 132 -5.70 5.46 10.10
N LEU A 133 -4.75 5.83 9.23
CA LEU A 133 -3.31 5.64 9.46
C LEU A 133 -2.65 6.86 10.13
N LYS A 134 -3.40 7.96 10.27
CA LYS A 134 -2.91 9.24 10.80
C LYS A 134 -1.72 9.79 10.02
N GLU A 135 -1.64 9.49 8.72
CA GLU A 135 -0.57 10.00 7.87
C GLU A 135 -0.63 11.53 7.80
N ARG A 136 0.51 12.18 8.10
CA ARG A 136 0.69 13.62 7.98
C ARG A 136 1.95 13.88 7.16
N LEU A 137 1.76 14.28 5.91
CA LEU A 137 2.85 14.58 4.99
C LEU A 137 3.19 16.07 4.97
N GLY A 138 4.33 16.43 4.37
CA GLY A 138 4.77 17.82 4.26
C GLY A 138 3.93 18.63 3.29
N LYS A 139 3.93 19.97 3.41
CA LYS A 139 3.23 20.87 2.47
C LYS A 139 3.65 20.64 1.01
N ARG A 140 4.93 20.37 0.78
CA ARG A 140 5.49 20.04 -0.55
C ARG A 140 4.84 18.80 -1.16
N PHE A 141 4.56 17.77 -0.36
CA PHE A 141 3.89 16.57 -0.84
C PHE A 141 2.48 16.91 -1.35
N TYR A 142 1.68 17.65 -0.58
CA TYR A 142 0.31 18.00 -0.98
C TYR A 142 0.26 18.89 -2.22
N PHE A 143 1.23 19.80 -2.38
CA PHE A 143 1.39 20.59 -3.60
C PHE A 143 1.60 19.68 -4.83
N TRP A 144 2.54 18.74 -4.76
CA TRP A 144 2.81 17.81 -5.85
C TRP A 144 1.68 16.80 -6.07
N ALA A 145 0.97 16.40 -5.01
CA ALA A 145 -0.18 15.51 -5.12
C ALA A 145 -1.34 16.21 -5.86
N ALA A 146 -1.64 17.46 -5.50
CA ALA A 146 -2.62 18.27 -6.21
C ALA A 146 -2.21 18.49 -7.68
N THR A 147 -0.94 18.82 -7.92
CA THR A 147 -0.37 18.96 -9.27
C THR A 147 -0.54 17.67 -10.08
N ALA A 148 -0.27 16.51 -9.49
CA ALA A 148 -0.43 15.22 -10.16
C ALA A 148 -1.90 14.91 -10.48
N ILE A 149 -2.82 15.19 -9.56
CA ILE A 149 -4.26 14.98 -9.80
C ILE A 149 -4.75 15.89 -10.95
N ILE A 150 -4.36 17.16 -10.95
CA ILE A 150 -4.70 18.13 -12.01
C ILE A 150 -4.08 17.72 -13.36
N ALA A 151 -2.82 17.31 -13.37
CA ALA A 151 -2.17 16.86 -14.60
C ALA A 151 -2.78 15.53 -15.11
N GLY A 152 -3.14 14.60 -14.21
CA GLY A 152 -3.87 13.38 -14.53
C GLY A 152 -5.23 13.65 -15.16
N TYR A 153 -5.91 14.73 -14.76
CA TYR A 153 -7.10 15.24 -15.44
C TYR A 153 -6.75 15.68 -16.88
N PHE A 154 -5.76 16.55 -17.08
CA PHE A 154 -5.44 17.04 -18.43
C PHE A 154 -4.97 15.92 -19.39
N ILE A 155 -4.36 14.86 -18.87
CA ILE A 155 -4.09 13.64 -19.65
C ILE A 155 -5.38 13.03 -20.18
N ALA A 156 -6.36 12.81 -19.30
CA ALA A 156 -7.62 12.17 -19.69
C ALA A 156 -8.46 13.06 -20.63
N PHE A 157 -8.39 14.38 -20.49
CA PHE A 157 -9.35 15.32 -21.08
C PHE A 157 -8.80 16.29 -22.11
N GLY A 158 -7.50 16.30 -22.37
CA GLY A 158 -6.88 17.39 -23.15
C GLY A 158 -7.49 17.62 -24.53
N LYS A 159 -8.19 16.63 -25.13
CA LYS A 159 -8.84 16.76 -26.46
C LYS A 159 -10.18 17.47 -26.46
N THR A 160 -10.99 17.30 -25.42
CA THR A 160 -12.41 17.72 -25.42
C THR A 160 -12.78 18.61 -24.22
N GLY A 161 -11.90 18.72 -23.23
CA GLY A 161 -12.28 19.20 -21.90
C GLY A 161 -13.11 18.17 -21.14
N LEU A 162 -13.42 18.46 -19.87
CA LEU A 162 -14.33 17.63 -19.07
C LEU A 162 -15.74 18.19 -19.21
N ASP A 163 -16.59 17.44 -19.89
CA ASP A 163 -18.02 17.71 -19.94
C ASP A 163 -18.74 16.84 -18.88
N TRP A 164 -18.95 17.41 -17.69
CA TRP A 164 -19.64 16.72 -16.60
C TRP A 164 -21.09 16.36 -16.98
N SER A 165 -21.67 17.04 -17.98
CA SER A 165 -23.04 16.77 -18.43
C SER A 165 -23.17 15.42 -19.18
N GLN A 166 -22.05 14.87 -19.67
CA GLN A 166 -22.01 13.54 -20.30
C GLN A 166 -21.94 12.39 -19.28
N ILE A 167 -21.73 12.68 -17.99
CA ILE A 167 -21.79 11.66 -16.95
C ILE A 167 -23.25 11.49 -16.53
N ASP A 168 -23.92 10.53 -17.15
CA ASP A 168 -25.23 10.11 -16.67
C ASP A 168 -25.08 9.15 -15.47
N TRP A 169 -25.34 9.70 -14.28
CA TRP A 169 -25.33 8.96 -13.02
C TRP A 169 -26.46 7.93 -12.89
N ARG A 170 -27.46 7.98 -13.79
CA ARG A 170 -28.53 6.97 -13.86
C ARG A 170 -28.04 5.68 -14.51
N HIS A 171 -26.93 5.73 -15.27
CA HIS A 171 -26.30 4.54 -15.82
C HIS A 171 -25.48 3.79 -14.77
N SER A 172 -25.71 2.49 -14.68
CA SER A 172 -25.05 1.60 -13.72
C SER A 172 -23.53 1.59 -13.90
N GLY A 173 -23.01 1.72 -15.13
CA GLY A 173 -21.58 1.77 -15.42
C GLY A 173 -20.82 2.90 -14.72
N ALA A 174 -21.40 4.11 -14.67
CA ALA A 174 -20.81 5.24 -13.97
C ALA A 174 -20.78 4.99 -12.45
N LEU A 175 -21.90 4.51 -11.89
CA LEU A 175 -21.96 4.14 -10.46
C LEU A 175 -20.94 3.06 -10.10
N PHE A 176 -20.79 2.03 -10.94
CA PHE A 176 -19.81 0.97 -10.74
C PHE A 176 -18.38 1.53 -10.72
N ALA A 177 -18.02 2.38 -11.68
CA ALA A 177 -16.70 3.03 -11.69
C ALA A 177 -16.46 3.90 -10.45
N PHE A 178 -17.44 4.70 -10.03
CA PHE A 178 -17.32 5.52 -8.82
C PHE A 178 -17.10 4.67 -7.55
N VAL A 179 -17.88 3.60 -7.38
CA VAL A 179 -17.73 2.71 -6.22
C VAL A 179 -16.41 1.94 -6.28
N ALA A 180 -15.95 1.52 -7.46
CA ALA A 180 -14.62 0.92 -7.63
C ALA A 180 -13.51 1.88 -7.20
N ALA A 181 -13.61 3.18 -7.52
CA ALA A 181 -12.64 4.19 -7.12
C ALA A 181 -12.56 4.32 -5.59
N PHE A 182 -13.70 4.33 -4.89
CA PHE A 182 -13.73 4.30 -3.42
C PHE A 182 -13.12 2.99 -2.89
N ALA A 183 -13.50 1.86 -3.48
CA ALA A 183 -13.12 0.54 -3.01
C ALA A 183 -11.60 0.33 -3.11
N PHE A 184 -10.98 0.67 -4.23
CA PHE A 184 -9.51 0.62 -4.40
C PHE A 184 -8.78 1.67 -3.54
N GLY A 185 -9.33 2.88 -3.42
CA GLY A 185 -8.76 3.93 -2.58
C GLY A 185 -8.72 3.54 -1.10
N SER A 186 -9.82 2.98 -0.59
CA SER A 186 -9.87 2.45 0.79
C SER A 186 -8.96 1.22 0.96
N SER A 187 -8.93 0.33 -0.04
CA SER A 187 -8.07 -0.85 -0.07
C SER A 187 -6.59 -0.50 0.02
N THR A 188 -6.15 0.59 -0.61
CA THR A 188 -4.77 1.11 -0.49
C THR A 188 -4.40 1.40 0.99
N VAL A 189 -5.31 2.03 1.72
CA VAL A 189 -5.09 2.44 3.12
C VAL A 189 -5.07 1.24 4.06
N PHE A 190 -6.05 0.34 3.96
CA PHE A 190 -6.06 -0.87 4.78
C PHE A 190 -4.98 -1.87 4.36
N GLY A 191 -4.62 -1.91 3.07
CA GLY A 191 -3.48 -2.62 2.52
C GLY A 191 -2.17 -2.15 3.13
N LYS A 192 -1.99 -0.83 3.30
CA LYS A 192 -0.83 -0.26 3.99
C LYS A 192 -0.80 -0.69 5.45
N ARG A 193 -1.94 -0.63 6.15
CA ARG A 193 -2.05 -1.08 7.54
C ARG A 193 -1.60 -2.53 7.70
N ILE A 194 -2.12 -3.45 6.89
CA ILE A 194 -1.78 -4.87 7.02
C ILE A 194 -0.33 -5.18 6.60
N THR A 195 0.20 -4.51 5.57
CA THR A 195 1.60 -4.71 5.12
C THR A 195 2.64 -4.15 6.09
N ASN A 196 2.25 -3.30 7.05
CA ASN A 196 3.10 -2.94 8.18
C ASN A 196 3.29 -4.12 9.15
N HIS A 197 2.29 -4.98 9.32
CA HIS A 197 2.29 -6.05 10.33
C HIS A 197 2.49 -7.46 9.76
N LEU A 198 2.27 -7.66 8.46
CA LEU A 198 2.41 -8.94 7.78
C LEU A 198 3.31 -8.80 6.54
N ASP A 199 4.00 -9.89 6.19
CA ASP A 199 4.77 -9.93 4.95
C ASP A 199 3.84 -9.73 3.73
N TYR A 200 4.25 -8.85 2.81
CA TYR A 200 3.45 -8.43 1.66
C TYR A 200 3.01 -9.61 0.78
N ARG A 201 3.80 -10.69 0.73
CA ARG A 201 3.50 -11.91 -0.02
C ARG A 201 2.33 -12.67 0.59
N ALA A 202 2.33 -12.78 1.92
CA ALA A 202 1.24 -13.37 2.67
C ALA A 202 -0.03 -12.50 2.61
N VAL A 203 0.11 -11.17 2.62
CA VAL A 203 -1.02 -10.25 2.40
C VAL A 203 -1.66 -10.49 1.04
N ALA A 204 -0.85 -10.57 -0.02
CA ALA A 204 -1.34 -10.88 -1.36
C ALA A 204 -2.09 -12.23 -1.38
N ALA A 205 -1.45 -13.29 -0.88
CA ALA A 205 -2.02 -14.64 -0.88
C ALA A 205 -3.34 -14.73 -0.10
N LEU A 206 -3.41 -14.15 1.10
CA LEU A 206 -4.62 -14.14 1.92
C LEU A 206 -5.72 -13.27 1.30
N ARG A 207 -5.38 -12.13 0.68
CA ARG A 207 -6.35 -11.32 -0.06
C ARG A 207 -6.98 -12.14 -1.17
N PHE A 208 -6.17 -12.79 -2.01
CA PHE A 208 -6.68 -13.65 -3.07
C PHE A 208 -7.52 -14.79 -2.50
N GLY A 209 -7.05 -15.47 -1.44
CA GLY A 209 -7.80 -16.55 -0.78
C GLY A 209 -9.18 -16.15 -0.30
N LEU A 210 -9.26 -15.10 0.52
CA LEU A 210 -10.54 -14.61 1.03
C LEU A 210 -11.43 -14.07 -0.08
N THR A 211 -10.86 -13.39 -1.08
CA THR A 211 -11.63 -12.87 -2.21
C THR A 211 -12.21 -14.00 -3.05
N SER A 212 -11.46 -15.07 -3.31
CA SER A 212 -11.95 -16.24 -4.06
C SER A 212 -13.13 -16.91 -3.36
N LEU A 213 -13.10 -17.01 -2.02
CA LEU A 213 -14.22 -17.55 -1.25
C LEU A 213 -15.47 -16.66 -1.37
N LEU A 214 -15.31 -15.34 -1.26
CA LEU A 214 -16.42 -14.40 -1.39
C LEU A 214 -16.95 -14.34 -2.83
N ALA A 215 -16.07 -14.41 -3.83
CA ALA A 215 -16.42 -14.45 -5.24
C ALA A 215 -17.13 -15.75 -5.61
N LEU A 216 -16.73 -16.90 -5.03
CA LEU A 216 -17.43 -18.16 -5.20
C LEU A 216 -18.86 -18.08 -4.66
N LEU A 217 -19.03 -17.52 -3.46
CA LEU A 217 -20.37 -17.31 -2.89
C LEU A 217 -21.22 -16.43 -3.82
N LEU A 218 -20.67 -15.32 -4.31
CA LEU A 218 -21.36 -14.46 -5.26
C LEU A 218 -21.73 -15.21 -6.55
N LEU A 219 -20.81 -16.02 -7.08
CA LEU A 219 -21.03 -16.80 -8.29
C LEU A 219 -22.18 -17.80 -8.12
N ILE A 220 -22.24 -18.49 -6.99
CA ILE A 220 -23.33 -19.41 -6.64
C ILE A 220 -24.65 -18.64 -6.53
N LEU A 221 -24.68 -17.53 -5.79
CA LEU A 221 -25.88 -16.73 -5.59
C LEU A 221 -26.41 -16.09 -6.87
N SER A 222 -25.53 -15.75 -7.82
CA SER A 222 -25.90 -15.19 -9.13
C SER A 222 -26.42 -16.24 -10.12
N GLY A 223 -26.23 -17.55 -9.85
CA GLY A 223 -26.53 -18.62 -10.79
C GLY A 223 -25.52 -18.76 -11.95
N SER A 224 -24.47 -17.94 -11.98
CA SER A 224 -23.47 -17.89 -13.07
C SER A 224 -22.44 -19.03 -13.05
N LEU A 225 -22.60 -20.03 -12.16
CA LEU A 225 -21.66 -21.15 -12.04
C LEU A 225 -21.64 -22.04 -13.30
N SER A 226 -22.79 -22.20 -13.96
CA SER A 226 -22.91 -22.98 -15.20
C SER A 226 -22.16 -22.35 -16.38
N ASN A 227 -21.89 -21.05 -16.33
CA ASN A 227 -21.19 -20.31 -17.38
C ASN A 227 -19.68 -20.63 -17.45
N ILE A 228 -19.11 -21.41 -16.52
CA ILE A 228 -17.70 -21.85 -16.60
C ILE A 228 -17.42 -22.58 -17.93
N GLY A 229 -18.38 -23.38 -18.41
CA GLY A 229 -18.26 -24.10 -19.68
C GLY A 229 -18.25 -23.19 -20.92
N LEU A 230 -18.63 -21.92 -20.79
CA LEU A 230 -18.63 -20.94 -21.88
C LEU A 230 -17.29 -20.23 -22.03
N VAL A 231 -16.35 -20.41 -21.10
CA VAL A 231 -15.03 -19.77 -21.15
C VAL A 231 -14.20 -20.42 -22.25
N SER A 232 -13.95 -19.67 -23.32
CA SER A 232 -13.20 -20.14 -24.48
C SER A 232 -11.73 -20.41 -24.16
N SER A 233 -11.05 -21.23 -24.97
CA SER A 233 -9.60 -21.47 -24.84
C SER A 233 -8.79 -20.16 -24.88
N ARG A 234 -9.18 -19.20 -25.73
CA ARG A 234 -8.56 -17.87 -25.79
C ARG A 234 -8.72 -17.12 -24.46
N GLN A 235 -9.90 -17.15 -23.87
CA GLN A 235 -10.17 -16.50 -22.58
C GLN A 235 -9.41 -17.16 -21.43
N TRP A 236 -9.21 -18.48 -21.45
CA TRP A 236 -8.32 -19.15 -20.50
C TRP A 236 -6.88 -18.68 -20.64
N SER A 237 -6.34 -18.56 -21.85
CA SER A 237 -4.99 -18.01 -22.06
C SER A 237 -4.88 -16.56 -21.58
N LEU A 238 -5.89 -15.73 -21.85
CA LEU A 238 -5.94 -14.36 -21.35
C LEU A 238 -6.06 -14.30 -19.82
N LEU A 239 -6.82 -15.20 -19.17
CA LEU A 239 -6.89 -15.30 -17.71
C LEU A 239 -5.53 -15.65 -17.12
N THR A 240 -4.81 -16.60 -17.70
CA THR A 240 -3.44 -16.92 -17.28
C THR A 240 -2.55 -15.69 -17.41
N LEU A 241 -2.64 -14.95 -18.52
CA LEU A 241 -1.88 -13.71 -18.71
C LEU A 241 -2.21 -12.67 -17.64
N ILE A 242 -3.51 -12.41 -17.38
CA ILE A 242 -3.96 -11.50 -16.30
C ILE A 242 -3.34 -11.94 -14.99
N VAL A 243 -3.54 -13.19 -14.58
CA VAL A 243 -3.09 -13.69 -13.27
C VAL A 243 -1.57 -13.52 -13.10
N MET A 244 -0.78 -13.81 -14.12
CA MET A 244 0.67 -13.66 -14.09
C MET A 244 1.15 -12.21 -14.16
N THR A 245 0.34 -11.30 -14.71
CA THR A 245 0.71 -9.90 -14.94
C THR A 245 -0.13 -8.95 -14.08
N SER A 246 -1.33 -8.56 -14.48
CA SER A 246 -2.16 -7.53 -13.83
C SER A 246 -2.95 -8.00 -12.60
N GLY A 247 -3.12 -9.30 -12.42
CA GLY A 247 -3.80 -9.92 -11.29
C GLY A 247 -2.84 -10.18 -10.13
N ALA A 248 -2.46 -11.45 -9.91
CA ALA A 248 -1.60 -11.84 -8.79
C ALA A 248 -0.19 -11.22 -8.88
N GLY A 249 0.39 -11.15 -10.08
CA GLY A 249 1.70 -10.52 -10.32
C GLY A 249 1.76 -9.05 -9.89
N ALA A 250 0.86 -8.22 -10.40
CA ALA A 250 0.80 -6.81 -10.10
C ALA A 250 0.44 -6.56 -8.64
N MET A 251 -0.47 -7.35 -8.06
CA MET A 251 -0.78 -7.24 -6.63
C MET A 251 0.41 -7.57 -5.73
N PHE A 252 1.25 -8.54 -6.11
CA PHE A 252 2.49 -8.86 -5.41
C PHE A 252 3.46 -7.67 -5.44
N ILE A 253 3.69 -7.10 -6.63
CA ILE A 253 4.54 -5.92 -6.85
C ILE A 253 3.98 -4.71 -6.09
N TYR A 254 2.67 -4.52 -6.14
CA TYR A 254 1.96 -3.44 -5.48
C TYR A 254 2.14 -3.48 -3.98
N TYR A 255 1.88 -4.62 -3.32
CA TYR A 255 2.08 -4.72 -1.87
C TYR A 255 3.56 -4.66 -1.47
N PHE A 256 4.47 -5.13 -2.33
CA PHE A 256 5.90 -4.89 -2.15
C PHE A 256 6.21 -3.39 -2.11
N GLY A 257 5.62 -2.61 -3.03
CA GLY A 257 5.74 -1.15 -3.07
C GLY A 257 5.09 -0.47 -1.87
N LEU A 258 3.85 -0.84 -1.57
CA LEU A 258 3.02 -0.24 -0.52
C LEU A 258 3.62 -0.41 0.87
N ARG A 259 4.32 -1.53 1.11
CA ARG A 259 5.08 -1.70 2.36
C ARG A 259 6.15 -0.61 2.57
N ARG A 260 6.70 -0.05 1.48
CA ARG A 260 7.84 0.88 1.47
C ARG A 260 7.46 2.35 1.31
N VAL A 261 6.25 2.65 0.87
CA VAL A 261 5.76 4.03 0.72
C VAL A 261 4.53 4.28 1.61
N PRO A 262 4.23 5.54 1.97
CA PRO A 262 2.95 5.88 2.58
C PRO A 262 1.77 5.54 1.66
N ALA A 263 0.60 5.24 2.23
CA ALA A 263 -0.62 5.00 1.45
C ALA A 263 -0.98 6.22 0.59
N SER A 264 -0.80 7.42 1.16
CA SER A 264 -0.99 8.69 0.47
C SER A 264 -0.08 8.85 -0.75
N ALA A 265 1.16 8.35 -0.69
CA ALA A 265 2.09 8.42 -1.81
C ALA A 265 1.77 7.36 -2.86
N ALA A 266 1.47 6.13 -2.43
CA ALA A 266 1.07 5.05 -3.33
C ALA A 266 -0.12 5.46 -4.21
N THR A 267 -1.19 6.00 -3.62
CA THR A 267 -2.40 6.35 -4.38
C THR A 267 -2.18 7.44 -5.44
N VAL A 268 -1.25 8.38 -5.19
CA VAL A 268 -0.88 9.38 -6.20
C VAL A 268 0.01 8.77 -7.27
N LEU A 269 0.94 7.88 -6.90
CA LEU A 269 1.78 7.14 -7.84
C LEU A 269 0.97 6.17 -8.71
N GLU A 270 -0.19 5.70 -8.25
CA GLU A 270 -1.14 4.94 -9.07
C GLU A 270 -1.74 5.76 -10.23
N LEU A 271 -1.61 7.10 -10.21
CA LEU A 271 -1.85 7.93 -11.41
C LEU A 271 -0.83 7.64 -12.53
N PHE A 272 0.13 6.76 -12.33
CA PHE A 272 0.89 6.17 -13.43
C PHE A 272 0.01 5.31 -14.36
N TRP A 273 -1.15 4.83 -13.89
CA TRP A 273 -2.13 4.14 -14.73
C TRP A 273 -2.61 5.01 -15.90
N PRO A 274 -3.18 6.23 -15.69
CA PRO A 274 -3.58 7.07 -16.83
C PRO A 274 -2.40 7.59 -17.64
N PHE A 275 -1.25 7.82 -17.01
CA PHE A 275 -0.01 8.20 -17.69
C PHE A 275 0.42 7.13 -18.70
N SER A 276 0.39 5.85 -18.30
CA SER A 276 0.75 4.74 -19.20
C SER A 276 -0.35 4.42 -20.20
N ALA A 277 -1.62 4.51 -19.79
CA ALA A 277 -2.77 4.30 -20.66
C ALA A 277 -2.73 5.14 -21.93
N ILE A 278 -2.45 6.44 -21.80
CA ILE A 278 -2.43 7.35 -22.95
C ILE A 278 -1.23 7.09 -23.88
N ILE A 279 -0.09 6.66 -23.33
CA ILE A 279 1.09 6.29 -24.13
C ILE A 279 0.80 4.99 -24.90
N LEU A 280 0.15 4.02 -24.25
CA LEU A 280 -0.26 2.78 -24.90
C LEU A 280 -1.31 3.05 -25.99
N ASP A 281 -2.29 3.92 -25.73
CA ASP A 281 -3.30 4.30 -26.73
C ASP A 281 -2.66 4.95 -27.97
N TYR A 282 -1.68 5.83 -27.78
CA TYR A 282 -0.88 6.36 -28.89
C TYR A 282 -0.11 5.25 -29.64
N ALA A 283 0.54 4.34 -28.91
CA ALA A 283 1.38 3.30 -29.49
C ALA A 283 0.58 2.26 -30.30
N PHE A 284 -0.56 1.81 -29.77
CA PHE A 284 -1.36 0.72 -30.34
C PHE A 284 -2.50 1.20 -31.23
N ASN A 285 -3.16 2.30 -30.89
CA ASN A 285 -4.33 2.81 -31.62
C ASN A 285 -4.01 4.03 -32.50
N ARG A 286 -2.75 4.51 -32.50
CA ARG A 286 -2.30 5.68 -33.28
C ARG A 286 -3.07 6.97 -32.96
N ASN A 287 -3.62 7.05 -31.75
CA ASN A 287 -4.29 8.24 -31.26
C ASN A 287 -3.27 9.31 -30.86
N TYR A 288 -3.05 10.28 -31.75
CA TYR A 288 -2.10 11.37 -31.51
C TYR A 288 -2.47 12.19 -30.27
N LEU A 289 -1.44 12.56 -29.52
CA LEU A 289 -1.52 13.40 -28.33
C LEU A 289 -1.49 14.86 -28.73
N ASN A 290 -2.33 15.67 -28.10
CA ASN A 290 -2.24 17.11 -28.27
C ASN A 290 -1.25 17.75 -27.29
N LEU A 291 -0.98 19.05 -27.48
CA LEU A 291 -0.02 19.79 -26.67
C LEU A 291 -0.37 19.74 -25.17
N THR A 292 -1.64 19.85 -24.81
CA THR A 292 -2.12 19.79 -23.42
C THR A 292 -1.77 18.45 -22.77
N GLN A 293 -2.01 17.34 -23.48
CA GLN A 293 -1.67 15.99 -23.01
C GLN A 293 -0.15 15.80 -22.91
N LEU A 294 0.62 16.33 -23.86
CA LEU A 294 2.08 16.26 -23.84
C LEU A 294 2.67 17.00 -22.63
N LEU A 295 2.21 18.22 -22.37
CA LEU A 295 2.62 19.00 -21.21
C LEU A 295 2.22 18.31 -19.90
N ALA A 296 1.01 17.75 -19.84
CA ALA A 296 0.53 17.03 -18.67
C ALA A 296 1.36 15.77 -18.37
N LEU A 297 1.84 15.05 -19.40
CA LEU A 297 2.77 13.93 -19.24
C LEU A 297 4.09 14.35 -18.58
N VAL A 298 4.69 15.45 -19.05
CA VAL A 298 5.93 15.98 -18.48
C VAL A 298 5.74 16.40 -17.02
N VAL A 299 4.64 17.12 -16.74
CA VAL A 299 4.29 17.55 -15.38
C VAL A 299 4.06 16.34 -14.46
N LEU A 300 3.35 15.31 -14.92
CA LEU A 300 3.13 14.09 -14.13
C LEU A 300 4.42 13.35 -13.82
N LEU A 301 5.31 13.19 -14.81
CA LEU A 301 6.58 12.51 -14.61
C LEU A 301 7.42 13.23 -13.53
N PHE A 302 7.45 14.57 -13.58
CA PHE A 302 8.11 15.37 -12.56
C PHE A 302 7.42 15.26 -11.20
N ALA A 303 6.08 15.28 -11.17
CA ALA A 303 5.31 15.12 -9.94
C ALA A 303 5.55 13.75 -9.30
N PHE A 304 5.64 12.65 -10.07
CA PHE A 304 5.96 11.33 -9.55
C PHE A 304 7.33 11.31 -8.87
N TYR A 305 8.36 11.87 -9.53
CA TYR A 305 9.68 12.01 -8.92
C TYR A 305 9.61 12.78 -7.59
N GLN A 306 8.90 13.92 -7.58
CA GLN A 306 8.76 14.73 -6.39
C GLN A 306 7.97 14.03 -5.28
N ILE A 307 6.95 13.25 -5.60
CA ILE A 307 6.20 12.43 -4.64
C ILE A 307 7.10 11.32 -4.07
N SER A 308 7.92 10.67 -4.89
CA SER A 308 8.89 9.66 -4.45
C SER A 308 9.95 10.25 -3.50
N VAL A 309 10.36 11.50 -3.70
CA VAL A 309 11.32 12.19 -2.82
C VAL A 309 10.66 12.76 -1.56
N SER A 310 9.49 13.40 -1.72
CA SER A 310 8.81 14.19 -0.68
C SER A 310 7.77 13.42 0.15
N GLY A 311 7.40 12.21 -0.27
CA GLY A 311 6.48 11.30 0.41
C GLY A 311 7.05 10.70 1.71
N ARG A 312 7.72 11.52 2.52
CA ARG A 312 8.22 11.14 3.84
C ARG A 312 7.17 11.51 4.88
N LEU A 313 6.74 10.54 5.68
CA LEU A 313 5.89 10.81 6.84
C LEU A 313 6.61 11.81 7.76
N LYS A 314 5.87 12.77 8.33
CA LYS A 314 6.40 13.51 9.49
C LYS A 314 6.81 12.49 10.56
N LYS A 315 7.97 12.73 11.19
CA LYS A 315 8.48 11.92 12.31
C LYS A 315 7.34 11.63 13.28
N MET A 316 7.03 10.34 13.47
CA MET A 316 5.93 9.93 14.33
C MET A 316 6.28 10.26 15.77
N LYS A 317 5.38 10.93 16.49
CA LYS A 317 5.52 11.17 17.92
C LYS A 317 4.43 10.43 18.69
N PHE A 318 4.80 9.80 19.79
CA PHE A 318 3.85 9.20 20.72
C PHE A 318 4.40 9.28 22.14
N SER A 319 3.52 9.15 23.13
CA SER A 319 3.92 8.97 24.52
C SER A 319 3.50 7.61 25.06
N GLY A 320 4.29 7.03 25.95
CA GLY A 320 3.97 5.79 26.68
C GLY A 320 4.50 5.85 28.11
N ARG A 321 3.90 5.08 29.01
CA ARG A 321 4.37 4.93 30.40
C ARG A 321 5.36 3.77 30.48
N VAL A 322 6.45 3.96 31.21
CA VAL A 322 7.44 2.91 31.47
C VAL A 322 6.85 1.89 32.43
N ILE A 323 6.80 0.63 31.99
CA ILE A 323 6.33 -0.52 32.76
C ILE A 323 7.48 -1.48 33.06
N ARG A 324 7.29 -2.35 34.06
CA ARG A 324 8.26 -3.40 34.36
C ARG A 324 8.25 -4.46 33.27
N GLY A 325 9.44 -4.82 32.78
CA GLY A 325 9.66 -5.90 31.82
C GLY A 325 10.20 -7.16 32.48
N GLN A 326 10.78 -8.06 31.68
CA GLN A 326 11.45 -9.28 32.16
C GLN A 326 12.94 -9.07 32.48
N ASP A 327 13.42 -7.82 32.48
CA ASP A 327 14.82 -7.42 32.74
C ASP A 327 15.92 -8.13 31.91
N LYS A 328 15.56 -8.86 30.84
CA LYS A 328 16.49 -9.62 29.98
C LYS A 328 17.58 -8.74 29.35
N GLY A 329 17.22 -7.54 28.89
CA GLY A 329 18.18 -6.60 28.30
C GLY A 329 19.29 -6.23 29.28
N ARG A 330 18.98 -6.09 30.56
CA ARG A 330 19.95 -5.78 31.62
C ARG A 330 20.98 -6.90 31.78
N VAL A 331 20.58 -8.16 31.64
CA VAL A 331 21.46 -9.34 31.74
C VAL A 331 22.51 -9.36 30.63
N ILE A 332 22.17 -8.88 29.43
CA ILE A 332 23.09 -8.83 28.27
C ILE A 332 23.77 -7.46 28.08
N GLY A 333 23.66 -6.55 29.06
CA GLY A 333 24.32 -5.23 29.04
C GLY A 333 23.58 -4.11 28.31
N PHE A 334 22.32 -4.31 27.91
CA PHE A 334 21.48 -3.33 27.23
C PHE A 334 20.17 -3.10 27.99
N PRO A 335 20.17 -2.31 29.09
CA PRO A 335 18.93 -2.00 29.81
C PRO A 335 17.94 -1.26 28.91
N THR A 336 16.68 -1.70 28.90
CA THR A 336 15.62 -1.16 28.04
C THR A 336 14.40 -0.73 28.85
N ALA A 337 13.84 0.44 28.53
CA ALA A 337 12.55 0.89 29.03
C ALA A 337 11.43 0.21 28.22
N ASN A 338 10.57 -0.56 28.89
CA ASN A 338 9.38 -1.16 28.27
C ASN A 338 8.23 -0.15 28.34
N LEU A 339 7.49 0.07 27.26
CA LEU A 339 6.32 0.97 27.26
C LEU A 339 5.00 0.21 27.18
N ASP A 340 3.99 0.70 27.89
CA ASP A 340 2.60 0.21 27.86
C ASP A 340 1.90 0.35 26.49
N LYS A 341 2.47 1.16 25.60
CA LYS A 341 1.87 1.51 24.32
C LYS A 341 2.32 0.58 23.20
N VAL A 342 1.48 -0.41 22.90
CA VAL A 342 1.73 -1.40 21.83
C VAL A 342 0.85 -1.24 20.59
N ASP A 343 -0.19 -0.39 20.64
CA ASP A 343 -1.08 -0.10 19.51
C ASP A 343 -0.57 1.10 18.69
N ILE A 344 0.58 0.92 18.05
CA ILE A 344 1.22 1.91 17.19
C ILE A 344 1.20 1.40 15.76
N ASP A 345 0.74 2.23 14.81
CA ASP A 345 0.72 1.89 13.37
C ASP A 345 2.11 2.10 12.74
N LEU A 346 3.07 1.33 13.26
CA LEU A 346 4.42 1.22 12.74
C LEU A 346 4.66 -0.23 12.30
N PRO A 347 5.47 -0.46 11.26
CA PRO A 347 5.92 -1.81 10.97
C PRO A 347 6.67 -2.43 12.15
N HIS A 348 6.68 -3.74 12.30
CA HIS A 348 7.58 -4.36 13.29
C HIS A 348 9.04 -4.14 12.89
N GLY A 349 9.92 -3.83 13.83
CA GLY A 349 11.34 -3.65 13.55
C GLY A 349 12.10 -2.91 14.64
N ILE A 350 13.34 -2.56 14.30
CA ILE A 350 14.22 -1.74 15.12
C ILE A 350 14.28 -0.33 14.52
N TYR A 351 14.19 0.66 15.39
CA TYR A 351 14.08 2.07 15.04
C TYR A 351 15.06 2.93 15.83
N VAL A 352 15.65 3.94 15.20
CA VAL A 352 16.25 5.08 15.89
C VAL A 352 15.12 6.00 16.36
N VAL A 353 15.14 6.35 17.64
CA VAL A 353 14.17 7.24 18.28
C VAL A 353 14.87 8.36 19.04
N MET A 354 14.18 9.50 19.17
CA MET A 354 14.49 10.53 20.15
C MET A 354 13.51 10.40 21.30
N VAL A 355 14.01 10.26 22.51
CA VAL A 355 13.24 10.16 23.75
C VAL A 355 13.36 11.46 24.51
N ASN A 356 12.26 12.16 24.71
CA ASN A 356 12.20 13.29 25.62
C ASN A 356 11.77 12.79 27.00
N HIS A 357 12.59 13.09 28.00
CA HIS A 357 12.35 12.81 29.40
C HIS A 357 12.70 14.06 30.21
N ASN A 358 11.73 14.60 30.95
CA ASN A 358 11.87 15.83 31.75
C ASN A 358 12.51 17.01 30.98
N GLY A 359 12.15 17.17 29.71
CA GLY A 359 12.65 18.26 28.86
C GLY A 359 14.03 18.04 28.26
N ARG A 360 14.69 16.91 28.54
CA ARG A 360 15.95 16.51 27.90
C ARG A 360 15.70 15.46 26.82
N ASP A 361 16.38 15.63 25.69
CA ASP A 361 16.31 14.73 24.55
C ASP A 361 17.47 13.74 24.56
N TYR A 362 17.16 12.45 24.43
CA TYR A 362 18.11 11.35 24.38
C TYR A 362 17.89 10.51 23.11
N LEU A 363 18.97 10.15 22.41
CA LEU A 363 18.88 9.18 21.33
C LEU A 363 18.72 7.77 21.89
N GLY A 364 18.02 6.91 21.14
CA GLY A 364 17.83 5.53 21.53
C GLY A 364 17.47 4.60 20.37
N LEU A 365 17.51 3.30 20.66
CA LEU A 365 17.02 2.25 19.79
C LEU A 365 15.74 1.67 20.36
N MET A 366 14.67 1.72 19.57
CA MET A 366 13.38 1.14 19.88
C MET A 366 13.18 -0.18 19.12
N HIS A 367 12.96 -1.26 19.86
CA HIS A 367 12.35 -2.48 19.36
C HIS A 367 10.83 -2.34 19.40
N PHE A 368 10.16 -2.61 18.27
CA PHE A 368 8.71 -2.74 18.21
C PHE A 368 8.33 -4.03 17.48
N GLY A 369 7.69 -4.97 18.17
CA GLY A 369 7.30 -6.26 17.61
C GLY A 369 7.28 -7.40 18.64
N PHE A 370 7.13 -8.62 18.16
CA PHE A 370 7.16 -9.83 18.99
C PHE A 370 8.57 -10.08 19.55
N LYS A 371 8.65 -10.50 20.83
CA LYS A 371 9.92 -10.79 21.52
C LYS A 371 10.69 -11.97 20.92
N ASP A 372 9.96 -13.00 20.49
CA ASP A 372 10.46 -14.09 19.66
C ASP A 372 9.69 -14.11 18.33
N ILE A 373 10.29 -14.60 17.24
CA ILE A 373 9.66 -14.69 15.91
C ILE A 373 8.22 -15.23 16.02
N PHE A 374 7.25 -14.31 16.00
CA PHE A 374 5.81 -14.54 16.00
C PHE A 374 5.27 -15.37 17.19
N LYS A 375 5.96 -15.33 18.33
CA LYS A 375 5.48 -15.90 19.60
C LYS A 375 5.50 -14.84 20.71
N GLY A 376 4.50 -14.90 21.57
CA GLY A 376 4.32 -13.97 22.69
C GLY A 376 3.58 -12.69 22.29
N GLU A 377 3.55 -11.74 23.20
CA GLU A 377 2.88 -10.45 23.01
C GLU A 377 3.77 -9.47 22.24
N VAL A 378 3.14 -8.57 21.48
CA VAL A 378 3.84 -7.43 20.88
C VAL A 378 4.39 -6.56 22.02
N SER A 379 5.65 -6.18 21.91
CA SER A 379 6.35 -5.37 22.89
C SER A 379 6.96 -4.14 22.25
N LEU A 380 7.10 -3.09 23.05
CA LEU A 380 7.81 -1.87 22.71
C LEU A 380 8.87 -1.62 23.77
N GLU A 381 10.14 -1.78 23.39
CA GLU A 381 11.30 -1.69 24.29
C GLU A 381 12.28 -0.65 23.73
N ILE A 382 12.76 0.28 24.56
CA ILE A 382 13.68 1.33 24.13
C ILE A 382 14.97 1.26 24.94
N PHE A 383 16.09 1.06 24.26
CA PHE A 383 17.42 1.33 24.79
C PHE A 383 17.71 2.83 24.64
N ILE A 384 17.96 3.54 25.74
CA ILE A 384 18.26 4.97 25.74
C ILE A 384 19.77 5.14 25.90
N GLN A 385 20.41 5.83 24.96
CA GLN A 385 21.86 6.04 24.96
C GLN A 385 22.28 6.99 26.10
N ASN A 386 23.36 6.64 26.81
CA ASN A 386 23.93 7.43 27.90
C ASN A 386 22.92 7.76 29.02
N PHE A 387 22.03 6.82 29.33
CA PHE A 387 20.98 7.00 30.32
C PHE A 387 21.10 5.97 31.46
N SER A 388 21.07 6.44 32.71
CA SER A 388 21.30 5.59 33.90
C SER A 388 20.25 5.77 35.01
N GLU A 389 19.14 6.47 34.76
CA GLU A 389 18.11 6.74 35.77
C GLU A 389 17.04 5.63 35.85
N GLN A 390 16.42 5.45 37.01
CA GLN A 390 15.25 4.58 37.17
C GLN A 390 13.97 5.36 36.89
N ILE A 391 13.27 5.01 35.81
CA ILE A 391 12.13 5.76 35.27
C ILE A 391 10.82 4.97 35.28
N TYR A 392 10.69 3.96 36.14
CA TYR A 392 9.48 3.14 36.21
C TYR A 392 8.24 3.97 36.58
N GLY A 393 7.15 3.81 35.84
CA GLY A 393 5.91 4.56 36.05
C GLY A 393 5.91 5.96 35.43
N GLU A 394 7.05 6.44 34.96
CA GLU A 394 7.17 7.74 34.29
C GLU A 394 6.72 7.68 32.84
N LYS A 395 6.41 8.85 32.28
CA LYS A 395 5.93 9.00 30.90
C LYS A 395 7.08 9.49 30.03
N LEU A 396 7.33 8.77 28.94
CA LEU A 396 8.29 9.18 27.91
C LEU A 396 7.56 9.72 26.69
N GLU A 397 8.08 10.77 26.09
CA GLU A 397 7.69 11.17 24.74
C GLU A 397 8.73 10.66 23.73
N VAL A 398 8.27 9.94 22.72
CA VAL A 398 9.13 9.24 21.76
C VAL A 398 8.85 9.78 20.37
N SER A 399 9.89 10.25 19.69
CA SER A 399 9.87 10.67 18.30
C SER A 399 10.63 9.66 17.44
N VAL A 400 9.94 8.92 16.58
CA VAL A 400 10.55 7.94 15.68
C VAL A 400 11.26 8.65 14.54
N LEU A 401 12.56 8.39 14.42
CA LEU A 401 13.42 9.04 13.43
C LEU A 401 13.58 8.16 12.18
N GLU A 402 13.93 6.89 12.36
CA GLU A 402 14.27 5.99 11.25
C GLU A 402 14.09 4.52 11.62
N LYS A 403 13.55 3.70 10.71
CA LYS A 403 13.63 2.23 10.80
C LYS A 403 14.98 1.77 10.25
N ILE A 404 15.72 0.99 11.03
CA ILE A 404 17.04 0.47 10.62
C ILE A 404 16.96 -0.97 10.11
N ARG A 405 16.07 -1.81 10.66
CA ARG A 405 15.85 -3.20 10.20
C ARG A 405 14.54 -3.81 10.69
N GLU A 406 14.19 -4.96 10.11
CA GLU A 406 13.13 -5.85 10.61
C GLU A 406 13.56 -6.60 11.89
N VAL A 407 12.57 -7.12 12.63
CA VAL A 407 12.82 -8.04 13.76
C VAL A 407 13.37 -9.36 13.22
N LYS A 408 14.39 -9.91 13.90
CA LYS A 408 15.05 -11.18 13.57
C LYS A 408 15.18 -12.02 14.84
N SER A 409 15.11 -13.34 14.72
CA SER A 409 15.58 -14.25 15.76
C SER A 409 17.06 -14.53 15.55
N PHE A 410 17.72 -14.87 16.65
CA PHE A 410 19.14 -15.20 16.69
C PHE A 410 19.30 -16.60 17.24
N ALA A 411 20.24 -17.36 16.68
CA ALA A 411 20.52 -18.72 17.12
C ALA A 411 21.22 -18.75 18.49
N SER A 412 21.84 -17.64 18.91
CA SER A 412 22.51 -17.52 20.21
C SER A 412 22.47 -16.08 20.76
N PRO A 413 22.63 -15.89 22.09
CA PRO A 413 22.72 -14.57 22.73
C PRO A 413 23.89 -13.71 22.21
N GLU A 414 24.99 -14.33 21.78
CA GLU A 414 26.18 -13.64 21.27
C GLU A 414 25.87 -12.95 19.94
N LEU A 415 25.17 -13.65 19.02
CA LEU A 415 24.74 -13.08 17.74
C LEU A 415 23.75 -11.92 17.91
N LEU A 416 22.86 -12.03 18.90
CA LEU A 416 21.95 -10.93 19.28
C LEU A 416 22.76 -9.71 19.75
N THR A 417 23.71 -9.93 20.66
CA THR A 417 24.57 -8.89 21.23
C THR A 417 25.40 -8.19 20.14
N GLU A 418 26.02 -8.95 19.23
CA GLU A 418 26.79 -8.41 18.11
C GLU A 418 25.91 -7.55 17.19
N THR A 419 24.68 -8.00 16.94
CA THR A 419 23.74 -7.25 16.10
C THR A 419 23.28 -5.95 16.78
N ILE A 420 23.02 -5.96 18.09
CA ILE A 420 22.67 -4.75 18.84
C ILE A 420 23.83 -3.75 18.79
N LYS A 421 25.09 -4.20 18.93
CA LYS A 421 26.26 -3.31 18.80
C LYS A 421 26.31 -2.63 17.43
N LYS A 422 26.11 -3.39 16.34
CA LYS A 422 26.02 -2.83 14.98
C LYS A 422 24.86 -1.85 14.82
N ASP A 423 23.72 -2.13 15.44
CA ASP A 423 22.57 -1.22 15.41
C ASP A 423 22.88 0.09 16.15
N LEU A 424 23.65 0.04 17.25
CA LEU A 424 24.05 1.23 18.03
C LEU A 424 25.01 2.15 17.27
N GLU A 425 25.86 1.61 16.39
CA GLU A 425 26.72 2.43 15.51
C GLU A 425 25.88 3.36 14.63
N VAL A 426 24.63 2.99 14.31
CA VAL A 426 23.73 3.86 13.52
C VAL A 426 23.39 5.15 14.28
N LEU A 427 23.36 5.14 15.61
CA LEU A 427 23.08 6.34 16.42
C LEU A 427 24.12 7.44 16.19
N GLN A 428 25.37 7.09 15.86
CA GLN A 428 26.43 8.05 15.59
C GLN A 428 26.13 8.97 14.39
N ARG A 429 25.23 8.55 13.49
CA ARG A 429 24.80 9.37 12.33
C ARG A 429 23.79 10.46 12.70
N PHE A 430 23.28 10.44 13.93
CA PHE A 430 22.23 11.33 14.44
C PHE A 430 22.70 12.27 15.57
N ASN A 431 23.91 12.06 16.07
CA ASN A 431 24.67 13.06 16.81
C ASN A 431 25.25 14.09 15.84
#